data_AF-A0A9Q3HGF4-F1
#
_entry.id   AF-A0A9Q3HGF4-F1
#
_cell.length_a   1.000
_cell.length_b   1.000
_cell.length_c   1.000
_cell.angle_alpha   90.00
_cell.angle_beta   90.00
_cell.angle_gamma   90.00
#
_symmetry.space_group_name_H-M   'P 1'
#
loop_
_entity.id
_entity.type
_entity.pdbx_description
1 polymer ?
#
loop_
_entity_poly.entity_id
_entity_poly.type
_entity_poly.pdbx_seq_one_letter_code
_entity_poly.pdbx_strand_id
1 'polypeptide(L)'
;MLRWKVAIQEYRGNMTIVHKDGNIHKNADVMSRWKLPNNIDNTAYVPEESSPQIPIEGISVTDLNKTFFEEVRNSYTQDKNCSILCQLITEDCKENSLITALDEIWKKLYDEGRFHLLDGIVYHRTKHTCVMTVVDMSLINLVLKECHDIPFSGNLSGDRTRETIKTCIWWPMLQKDVAEYFKTCERCQKANKSTEKRL
;
A
#
# COMPACT_ATOMS: atom_id res chain seq x y z
N MET A 1 16.19 -20.46 5.64
CA MET A 1 15.31 -19.45 5.00
C MET A 1 14.03 -20.01 4.32
N LEU A 2 13.62 -21.28 4.52
CA LEU A 2 12.40 -21.82 3.89
C LEU A 2 11.10 -21.54 4.69
N ARG A 3 11.19 -21.52 6.03
CA ARG A 3 10.01 -21.37 6.92
C ARG A 3 9.26 -20.06 6.71
N TRP A 4 9.99 -18.95 6.56
CA TRP A 4 9.37 -17.63 6.35
C TRP A 4 8.74 -17.52 4.97
N LYS A 5 9.30 -18.18 3.95
CA LYS A 5 8.71 -18.21 2.61
C LYS A 5 7.35 -18.94 2.62
N VAL A 6 7.27 -20.08 3.31
CA VAL A 6 6.01 -20.83 3.48
C VAL A 6 5.00 -20.02 4.30
N ALA A 7 5.41 -19.43 5.42
CA ALA A 7 4.53 -18.59 6.23
C ALA A 7 4.00 -17.38 5.45
N ILE A 8 4.84 -16.68 4.67
CA ILE A 8 4.39 -15.53 3.86
C ILE A 8 3.38 -15.96 2.79
N GLN A 9 3.55 -17.15 2.21
CA GLN A 9 2.61 -17.71 1.24
C GLN A 9 1.25 -18.06 1.89
N GLU A 10 1.23 -18.56 3.13
CA GLU A 10 0.00 -18.83 3.88
C GLU A 10 -0.84 -17.56 4.12
N TYR A 11 -0.20 -16.40 4.30
CA TYR A 11 -0.90 -15.12 4.50
C TYR A 11 -1.24 -14.37 3.19
N ARG A 12 -0.77 -14.83 2.03
CA ARG A 12 -1.01 -14.18 0.72
C ARG A 12 -1.54 -15.19 -0.30
N GLY A 13 -2.86 -15.37 -0.31
CA GLY A 13 -3.56 -16.40 -1.09
C GLY A 13 -3.39 -16.35 -2.62
N ASN A 14 -2.79 -15.29 -3.16
CA ASN A 14 -2.55 -15.08 -4.59
C ASN A 14 -1.07 -15.16 -5.00
N MET A 15 -0.16 -15.57 -4.10
CA MET A 15 1.28 -15.61 -4.38
C MET A 15 1.86 -17.02 -4.21
N THR A 16 2.45 -17.58 -5.27
CA THR A 16 3.10 -18.90 -5.24
C THR A 16 4.62 -18.74 -5.26
N ILE A 17 5.31 -19.07 -4.16
CA ILE A 17 6.78 -19.02 -4.09
C ILE A 17 7.34 -20.36 -4.55
N VAL A 18 7.91 -20.41 -5.75
CA VAL A 18 8.56 -21.62 -6.29
C VAL A 18 10.05 -21.60 -5.98
N HIS A 19 10.56 -22.69 -5.38
CA HIS A 19 11.99 -22.88 -5.19
C HIS A 19 12.69 -23.12 -6.53
N LYS A 20 13.74 -22.34 -6.83
CA LYS A 20 14.67 -22.63 -7.91
C LYS A 20 16.03 -22.92 -7.28
N ASP A 21 16.60 -24.08 -7.57
CA ASP A 21 17.92 -24.43 -7.09
C ASP A 21 18.95 -23.42 -7.62
N GLY A 22 19.74 -22.85 -6.72
CA GLY A 22 20.78 -21.89 -7.09
C GLY A 22 21.92 -22.56 -7.84
N ASN A 23 22.45 -21.89 -8.87
CA ASN A 23 23.68 -22.33 -9.50
C ASN A 23 24.83 -22.23 -8.46
N ILE A 24 25.63 -23.28 -8.38
CA ILE A 24 26.49 -23.64 -7.23
C ILE A 24 27.56 -22.56 -6.95
N HIS A 25 27.25 -21.60 -6.08
CA HIS A 25 28.24 -20.68 -5.52
C HIS A 25 28.68 -21.15 -4.13
N LYS A 26 29.96 -21.50 -4.03
CA LYS A 26 30.67 -22.12 -2.88
C LYS A 26 31.01 -21.16 -1.72
N ASN A 27 30.21 -20.13 -1.46
CA ASN A 27 30.41 -19.30 -0.28
C ASN A 27 29.43 -19.74 0.81
N ALA A 28 29.95 -20.50 1.77
CA ALA A 28 29.23 -21.00 2.93
C ALA A 28 28.77 -19.85 3.84
N ASP A 29 27.47 -19.82 4.09
CA ASP A 29 26.84 -19.12 5.22
C ASP A 29 27.07 -19.95 6.49
N VAL A 30 27.47 -19.31 7.60
CA VAL A 30 27.79 -19.94 8.90
C VAL A 30 26.52 -20.44 9.64
N MET A 31 25.41 -20.60 8.93
CA MET A 31 24.17 -21.13 9.48
C MET A 31 23.64 -22.33 8.70
N SER A 32 24.52 -23.29 8.45
CA SER A 32 24.15 -24.71 8.50
C SER A 32 23.82 -25.10 9.95
N ARG A 33 22.79 -24.50 10.54
CA ARG A 33 22.23 -24.98 11.80
C ARG A 33 21.19 -26.02 11.43
N TRP A 34 21.62 -27.28 11.54
CA TRP A 34 20.77 -28.46 11.53
C TRP A 34 19.48 -28.15 12.29
N LYS A 35 18.32 -28.33 11.66
CA LYS A 35 17.05 -28.16 12.39
C LYS A 35 17.02 -29.21 13.48
N LEU A 36 17.13 -28.81 14.75
CA LEU A 36 16.89 -29.71 15.85
C LEU A 36 15.41 -30.13 15.85
N PRO A 37 15.10 -31.37 16.25
CA PRO A 37 13.72 -31.79 16.46
C PRO A 37 12.99 -30.83 17.41
N ASN A 38 11.70 -30.62 17.22
CA ASN A 38 10.87 -29.86 18.16
C ASN A 38 10.42 -30.79 19.30
N ASN A 39 11.37 -31.30 20.09
CA ASN A 39 11.14 -32.13 21.26
C ASN A 39 11.47 -31.37 22.54
N ILE A 40 11.06 -31.90 23.70
CA ILE A 40 11.24 -31.28 25.03
C ILE A 40 12.73 -31.00 25.35
N ASP A 41 13.64 -31.77 24.77
CA ASP A 41 15.09 -31.58 24.93
C ASP A 41 15.63 -30.33 24.20
N ASN A 42 14.86 -29.78 23.26
CA ASN A 42 15.19 -28.54 22.57
C ASN A 42 14.83 -27.35 23.46
N THR A 43 15.80 -26.50 23.79
CA THR A 43 15.56 -25.28 24.57
C THR A 43 14.61 -24.29 23.90
N ALA A 44 14.44 -24.40 22.58
CA ALA A 44 13.45 -23.64 21.80
C ALA A 44 12.18 -24.46 21.49
N TYR A 45 11.87 -25.49 22.30
CA TYR A 45 10.65 -26.28 22.18
C TYR A 45 9.42 -25.38 22.25
N VAL A 46 8.56 -25.47 21.22
CA VAL A 46 7.26 -24.80 21.20
C VAL A 46 6.19 -25.89 21.12
N PRO A 47 5.29 -26.02 22.11
CA PRO A 47 4.14 -26.91 22.05
C PRO A 47 3.29 -26.59 20.81
N GLU A 48 2.86 -27.61 20.05
CA GLU A 48 2.08 -27.41 18.81
C GLU A 48 0.75 -26.68 19.03
N GLU A 49 0.21 -26.69 20.25
CA GLU A 49 -1.04 -26.02 20.61
C GLU A 49 -0.88 -24.54 21.01
N SER A 50 0.35 -24.06 21.19
CA SER A 50 0.60 -22.64 21.41
C SER A 50 0.99 -22.01 20.07
N SER A 51 0.00 -21.61 19.28
CA SER A 51 0.22 -20.54 18.30
C SER A 51 0.24 -19.23 19.10
N PRO A 52 1.41 -18.64 19.42
CA PRO A 52 1.41 -17.29 19.98
C PRO A 52 0.68 -16.42 18.97
N GLN A 53 -0.46 -15.86 19.39
CA GLN A 53 -1.01 -14.69 18.72
C GLN A 53 0.04 -13.61 18.88
N ILE A 54 0.95 -13.51 17.92
CA ILE A 54 1.88 -12.39 17.84
C ILE A 54 0.99 -11.23 17.39
N PRO A 55 0.65 -10.26 18.26
CA PRO A 55 -0.03 -9.07 17.79
C PRO A 55 0.93 -8.40 16.81
N ILE A 56 0.52 -8.34 15.54
CA ILE A 56 1.24 -7.57 14.55
C ILE A 56 0.97 -6.11 14.91
N GLU A 57 1.85 -5.53 15.72
CA GLU A 57 1.94 -4.07 15.98
C GLU A 57 2.52 -3.33 14.75
N GLY A 58 2.12 -3.77 13.55
CA GLY A 58 2.07 -2.88 12.41
C GLY A 58 0.86 -1.98 12.62
N ILE A 59 0.91 -0.74 12.14
CA ILE A 59 -0.29 0.08 12.00
C ILE A 59 -1.43 -0.83 11.56
N SER A 60 -2.49 -0.91 12.37
CA SER A 60 -3.74 -1.57 12.02
C SER A 60 -4.22 -0.92 10.72
N VAL A 61 -3.79 -1.48 9.58
CA VAL A 61 -4.49 -1.37 8.31
C VAL A 61 -5.71 -2.34 8.35
N THR A 62 -6.04 -2.87 9.53
CA THR A 62 -7.06 -3.89 9.76
C THR A 62 -8.49 -3.35 9.83
N ASP A 63 -8.71 -2.04 9.73
CA ASP A 63 -10.07 -1.47 9.65
C ASP A 63 -10.35 -0.68 8.36
N LEU A 64 -9.62 -0.94 7.27
CA LEU A 64 -10.24 -0.70 5.96
C LEU A 64 -11.27 -1.81 5.76
N ASN A 65 -12.53 -1.47 6.04
CA ASN A 65 -13.66 -2.37 5.88
C ASN A 65 -13.61 -2.98 4.46
N LYS A 66 -13.91 -4.28 4.30
CA LYS A 66 -13.91 -4.94 2.98
C LYS A 66 -14.73 -4.15 1.95
N THR A 67 -15.77 -3.47 2.44
CA THR A 67 -16.59 -2.53 1.68
C THR A 67 -15.78 -1.42 1.01
N PHE A 68 -14.77 -0.85 1.66
CA PHE A 68 -13.90 0.17 1.08
C PHE A 68 -13.17 -0.35 -0.15
N PHE A 69 -12.55 -1.53 -0.06
CA PHE A 69 -11.83 -2.12 -1.19
C PHE A 69 -12.78 -2.50 -2.34
N GLU A 70 -13.99 -2.94 -2.02
CA GLU A 70 -15.04 -3.20 -3.00
C GLU A 70 -15.50 -1.90 -3.70
N GLU A 71 -15.70 -0.82 -2.94
CA GLU A 71 -16.03 0.50 -3.47
C GLU A 71 -14.92 1.04 -4.38
N VAL A 72 -13.65 0.88 -3.99
CA VAL A 72 -12.51 1.24 -4.85
C VAL A 72 -12.55 0.46 -6.15
N ARG A 73 -12.73 -0.87 -6.11
CA ARG A 73 -12.83 -1.69 -7.34
C ARG A 73 -14.00 -1.26 -8.22
N ASN A 74 -15.15 -0.99 -7.61
CA ASN A 74 -16.34 -0.53 -8.33
C ASN A 74 -16.09 0.83 -9.00
N SER A 75 -15.35 1.73 -8.36
CA SER A 75 -15.02 3.05 -8.93
C SER A 75 -14.24 2.95 -10.24
N TYR A 76 -13.43 1.91 -10.42
CA TYR A 76 -12.64 1.72 -11.65
C TYR A 76 -13.49 1.39 -12.87
N THR A 77 -14.70 0.86 -12.69
CA THR A 77 -15.62 0.61 -13.81
C THR A 77 -16.18 1.90 -14.39
N GLN A 78 -16.24 2.96 -13.58
CA GLN A 78 -16.76 4.26 -13.97
C GLN A 78 -15.66 5.16 -14.54
N ASP A 79 -14.44 5.03 -14.02
CA ASP A 79 -13.30 5.80 -14.51
C ASP A 79 -12.67 5.19 -15.78
N LYS A 80 -12.58 6.00 -16.83
CA LYS A 80 -12.02 5.61 -18.12
C LYS A 80 -10.57 5.13 -18.00
N ASN A 81 -9.72 5.83 -17.25
CA ASN A 81 -8.28 5.53 -17.20
C ASN A 81 -8.02 4.25 -16.39
N CYS A 82 -8.67 4.08 -15.24
CA CYS A 82 -8.55 2.88 -14.43
C CYS A 82 -9.11 1.65 -15.15
N SER A 83 -10.23 1.76 -15.85
CA SER A 83 -10.78 0.66 -16.66
C SER A 83 -9.77 0.20 -17.73
N ILE A 84 -9.19 1.15 -18.48
CA ILE A 84 -8.15 0.87 -19.48
C ILE A 84 -6.91 0.23 -18.83
N LEU A 85 -6.43 0.77 -17.70
CA LEU A 85 -5.27 0.22 -17.01
C LEU A 85 -5.50 -1.20 -16.50
N CYS A 86 -6.67 -1.48 -15.93
CA CYS A 86 -7.03 -2.82 -15.50
C CYS A 86 -7.00 -3.80 -16.68
N GLN A 87 -7.54 -3.41 -17.83
CA GLN A 87 -7.52 -4.23 -19.04
C GLN A 87 -6.08 -4.48 -19.53
N LEU A 88 -5.31 -3.40 -19.73
CA LEU A 88 -3.93 -3.46 -20.22
C LEU A 88 -3.02 -4.33 -19.34
N ILE A 89 -3.12 -4.20 -18.02
CA ILE A 89 -2.27 -4.93 -17.07
C ILE A 89 -2.73 -6.40 -16.93
N THR A 90 -4.04 -6.67 -17.00
CA THR A 90 -4.57 -8.03 -16.86
C THR A 90 -4.25 -8.90 -18.07
N GLU A 91 -4.40 -8.34 -19.27
CA GLU A 91 -4.21 -9.07 -20.54
C GLU A 91 -2.75 -9.14 -20.98
N ASP A 92 -1.83 -8.49 -20.24
CA ASP A 92 -0.43 -8.26 -20.62
C ASP A 92 -0.30 -7.74 -22.07
N CYS A 93 -1.29 -6.94 -22.49
CA CYS A 93 -1.44 -6.50 -23.87
C CYS A 93 -0.87 -5.08 -24.04
N LYS A 94 -0.04 -4.89 -25.07
CA LYS A 94 0.52 -3.59 -25.45
C LYS A 94 -0.24 -2.99 -26.61
N GLU A 95 -1.56 -2.90 -26.49
CA GLU A 95 -2.39 -2.37 -27.56
C GLU A 95 -2.27 -0.84 -27.65
N ASN A 96 -1.73 -0.34 -28.77
CA ASN A 96 -1.48 1.09 -28.96
C ASN A 96 -2.76 1.95 -28.94
N SER A 97 -3.91 1.39 -29.31
CA SER A 97 -5.21 2.07 -29.31
C SER A 97 -5.62 2.48 -27.89
N LEU A 98 -5.58 1.53 -26.95
CA LEU A 98 -5.91 1.70 -25.54
C LEU A 98 -4.93 2.65 -24.84
N ILE A 99 -3.63 2.52 -25.10
CA ILE A 99 -2.61 3.41 -24.53
C ILE A 99 -2.82 4.86 -24.98
N THR A 100 -3.26 5.07 -26.22
CA THR A 100 -3.53 6.42 -26.75
C THR A 100 -4.81 7.03 -26.16
N ALA A 101 -5.73 6.19 -25.67
CA ALA A 101 -6.95 6.65 -25.03
C ALA A 101 -6.73 7.14 -23.59
N LEU A 102 -5.62 6.79 -22.93
CA LEU A 102 -5.28 7.29 -21.59
C LEU A 102 -4.99 8.80 -21.61
N ASP A 103 -5.37 9.48 -20.53
CA ASP A 103 -4.99 10.88 -20.34
C ASP A 103 -3.47 11.01 -20.14
N GLU A 104 -2.92 12.18 -20.46
CA GLU A 104 -1.47 12.39 -20.58
C GLU A 104 -0.65 11.95 -19.35
N ILE A 105 -1.14 12.27 -18.14
CA ILE A 105 -0.48 11.90 -16.88
C ILE A 105 -0.45 10.38 -16.70
N TRP A 106 -1.58 9.72 -16.97
CA TRP A 106 -1.72 8.27 -16.81
C TRP A 106 -0.89 7.52 -17.84
N LYS A 107 -0.93 7.96 -19.11
CA LYS A 107 -0.13 7.40 -20.19
C LYS A 107 1.36 7.45 -19.87
N LYS A 108 1.86 8.62 -19.46
CA LYS A 108 3.27 8.80 -19.10
C LYS A 108 3.69 7.84 -17.97
N LEU A 109 2.87 7.74 -16.92
CA LEU A 109 3.16 6.87 -15.78
C LEU A 109 3.07 5.38 -16.16
N TYR A 110 2.15 5.02 -17.04
CA TYR A 110 2.04 3.66 -17.59
C TYR A 110 3.29 3.29 -18.41
N ASP A 111 3.73 4.16 -19.33
CA ASP A 111 4.92 3.95 -20.15
C ASP A 111 6.20 3.82 -19.28
N GLU A 112 6.25 4.48 -18.13
CA GLU A 112 7.30 4.34 -17.11
C GLU A 112 7.21 3.06 -16.27
N GLY A 113 6.18 2.21 -16.45
CA GLY A 113 5.96 1.00 -15.67
C GLY A 113 5.58 1.26 -14.21
N ARG A 114 4.86 2.37 -13.95
CA ARG A 114 4.52 2.82 -12.59
C ARG A 114 3.29 2.14 -12.00
N PHE A 115 2.54 1.36 -12.79
CA PHE A 115 1.30 0.73 -12.33
C PHE A 115 1.42 -0.78 -12.22
N HIS A 116 0.81 -1.33 -11.18
CA HIS A 116 0.70 -2.78 -10.95
C HIS A 116 -0.74 -3.10 -10.55
N LEU A 117 -1.28 -4.22 -11.00
CA LEU A 117 -2.60 -4.69 -10.60
C LEU A 117 -2.45 -5.83 -9.60
N LEU A 118 -3.10 -5.72 -8.45
CA LEU A 118 -3.14 -6.75 -7.41
C LEU A 118 -4.54 -6.82 -6.81
N ASP A 119 -5.16 -7.99 -6.82
CA ASP A 119 -6.52 -8.23 -6.30
C ASP A 119 -7.59 -7.27 -6.87
N GLY A 120 -7.46 -6.96 -8.16
CA GLY A 120 -8.33 -6.01 -8.87
C GLY A 120 -8.11 -4.54 -8.47
N ILE A 121 -7.08 -4.26 -7.69
CA ILE A 121 -6.72 -2.90 -7.25
C ILE A 121 -5.47 -2.44 -7.99
N VAL A 122 -5.52 -1.21 -8.53
CA VAL A 122 -4.37 -0.60 -9.19
C VAL A 122 -3.49 0.05 -8.15
N TYR A 123 -2.21 -0.27 -8.16
CA TYR A 123 -1.17 0.30 -7.31
C TYR A 123 -0.22 1.17 -8.13
N HIS A 124 0.03 2.37 -7.66
CA HIS A 124 1.01 3.29 -8.21
C HIS A 124 2.33 3.19 -7.44
N ARG A 125 3.41 2.93 -8.16
CA ARG A 125 4.76 2.71 -7.65
C ARG A 125 5.68 3.87 -7.97
N THR A 126 6.28 4.45 -6.94
CA THR A 126 7.39 5.40 -7.05
C THR A 126 8.73 4.70 -6.77
N LYS A 127 9.82 5.47 -6.65
CA LYS A 127 11.13 4.92 -6.25
C LYS A 127 11.12 4.33 -4.84
N HIS A 128 10.29 4.85 -3.94
CA HIS A 128 10.34 4.54 -2.51
C HIS A 128 9.01 4.05 -1.93
N THR A 129 7.90 4.18 -2.67
CA THR A 129 6.56 3.84 -2.20
C THR A 129 5.78 3.06 -3.25
N CYS A 130 4.83 2.25 -2.79
CA CYS A 130 3.82 1.60 -3.62
C CYS A 130 2.48 1.79 -2.91
N VAL A 131 1.56 2.52 -3.53
CA VAL A 131 0.34 3.02 -2.89
C VAL A 131 -0.87 2.75 -3.76
N MET A 132 -2.04 2.64 -3.15
CA MET A 132 -3.28 2.35 -3.86
C MET A 132 -3.73 3.55 -4.71
N THR A 133 -4.20 3.29 -5.92
CA THR A 133 -4.81 4.31 -6.77
C THR A 133 -6.29 4.45 -6.45
N VAL A 134 -6.75 5.66 -6.13
CA VAL A 134 -8.17 5.97 -5.87
C VAL A 134 -8.59 7.05 -6.85
N VAL A 135 -9.77 6.92 -7.46
CA VAL A 135 -10.26 7.89 -8.47
C VAL A 135 -11.59 8.53 -8.10
N ASP A 136 -12.39 7.87 -7.27
CA ASP A 136 -13.64 8.45 -6.79
C ASP A 136 -13.38 9.54 -5.73
N MET A 137 -14.02 10.69 -5.93
CA MET A 137 -13.82 11.85 -5.06
C MET A 137 -14.43 11.65 -3.67
N SER A 138 -15.51 10.85 -3.55
CA SER A 138 -16.12 10.56 -2.24
C SER A 138 -15.16 9.72 -1.39
N LEU A 139 -14.53 8.71 -1.98
CA LEU A 139 -13.48 7.90 -1.34
C LEU A 139 -12.23 8.73 -1.01
N ILE A 140 -11.79 9.61 -1.91
CA ILE A 140 -10.66 10.52 -1.65
C ILE A 140 -10.96 11.40 -0.43
N ASN A 141 -12.14 12.02 -0.38
CA ASN A 141 -12.55 12.87 0.75
C ASN A 141 -12.64 12.09 2.06
N LEU A 142 -13.11 10.83 2.01
CA LEU A 142 -13.13 9.94 3.17
C LEU A 142 -11.70 9.72 3.68
N VAL A 143 -10.76 9.34 2.82
CA VAL A 143 -9.37 9.12 3.23
C VAL A 143 -8.70 10.41 3.74
N LEU A 144 -8.95 11.55 3.09
CA LEU A 144 -8.46 12.85 3.57
C LEU A 144 -8.94 13.16 4.98
N LYS A 145 -10.22 12.93 5.24
CA LYS A 145 -10.84 13.13 6.55
C LYS A 145 -10.27 12.19 7.59
N GLU A 146 -10.19 10.89 7.29
CA GLU A 146 -9.63 9.89 8.21
C GLU A 146 -8.18 10.24 8.55
N CYS A 147 -7.32 10.50 7.57
CA CYS A 147 -5.93 10.90 7.80
C CYS A 147 -5.80 12.22 8.58
N HIS A 148 -6.72 13.16 8.38
CA HIS A 148 -6.75 14.43 9.10
C HIS A 148 -7.20 14.28 10.56
N ASP A 149 -8.14 13.39 10.83
CA ASP A 149 -8.78 13.24 12.14
C ASP A 149 -8.05 12.24 13.07
N ILE A 150 -7.04 11.50 12.58
CA ILE A 150 -6.24 10.57 13.42
C ILE A 150 -5.55 11.35 14.55
N PRO A 151 -5.86 11.07 15.84
CA PRO A 151 -5.24 11.72 16.97
C PRO A 151 -3.90 11.04 17.30
N PHE A 152 -2.94 11.02 16.36
CA PHE A 152 -1.62 10.47 16.66
C PHE A 152 -0.78 11.52 17.41
N SER A 153 -0.83 11.44 18.74
CA SER A 153 0.19 11.86 19.70
C SER A 153 0.78 13.28 19.56
N GLY A 154 0.01 14.31 19.91
CA GLY A 154 0.55 15.62 20.35
C GLY A 154 1.07 16.56 19.26
N ASN A 155 0.33 17.64 18.98
CA ASN A 155 0.81 18.83 18.25
C ASN A 155 1.62 18.57 16.96
N LEU A 156 1.12 17.69 16.08
CA LEU A 156 1.83 17.34 14.85
C LEU A 156 1.28 18.10 13.66
N SER A 157 2.16 18.93 13.10
CA SER A 157 1.98 19.86 11.98
C SER A 157 1.38 19.19 10.74
N GLY A 158 0.54 19.93 10.01
CA GLY A 158 -0.15 19.45 8.80
C GLY A 158 0.76 18.86 7.73
N ASP A 159 2.06 19.11 7.78
CA ASP A 159 3.05 18.48 6.89
C ASP A 159 3.16 16.96 7.07
N ARG A 160 3.05 16.44 8.31
CA ARG A 160 3.08 14.98 8.53
C ARG A 160 1.83 14.29 8.01
N THR A 161 0.66 14.92 8.11
CA THR A 161 -0.57 14.37 7.52
C THR A 161 -0.48 14.32 6.00
N ARG A 162 0.12 15.35 5.37
CA ARG A 162 0.37 15.38 3.93
C ARG A 162 1.33 14.28 3.49
N GLU A 163 2.37 14.02 4.28
CA GLU A 163 3.29 12.91 4.04
C GLU A 163 2.58 11.56 4.18
N THR A 164 1.75 11.41 5.22
CA THR A 164 0.97 10.19 5.46
C THR A 164 0.05 9.87 4.28
N ILE A 165 -0.70 10.86 3.78
CA ILE A 165 -1.59 10.69 2.61
C ILE A 165 -0.79 10.21 1.39
N LYS A 166 0.36 10.84 1.11
CA LYS A 166 1.26 10.45 -0.01
C LYS A 166 1.82 9.03 0.13
N THR A 167 1.91 8.51 1.35
CA THR A 167 2.38 7.14 1.62
C THR A 167 1.27 6.09 1.59
N CYS A 168 -0.02 6.50 1.54
CA CYS A 168 -1.15 5.58 1.57
C CYS A 168 -1.84 5.42 0.21
N ILE A 169 -2.15 6.54 -0.46
CA ILE A 169 -2.96 6.55 -1.68
C ILE A 169 -2.39 7.52 -2.73
N TRP A 170 -2.77 7.31 -3.98
CA TRP A 170 -2.39 8.13 -5.12
C TRP A 170 -3.58 8.40 -6.04
N TRP A 171 -3.62 9.61 -6.59
CA TRP A 171 -4.50 10.01 -7.67
C TRP A 171 -3.87 11.19 -8.44
N PRO A 172 -4.33 11.48 -9.67
CA PRO A 172 -3.89 12.68 -10.39
C PRO A 172 -4.15 13.93 -9.56
N MET A 173 -3.21 14.87 -9.50
CA MET A 173 -3.36 16.12 -8.74
C MET A 173 -3.43 15.98 -7.21
N LEU A 174 -3.09 14.82 -6.62
CA LEU A 174 -3.05 14.60 -5.16
C LEU A 174 -2.46 15.78 -4.37
N GLN A 175 -1.32 16.31 -4.80
CA GLN A 175 -0.66 17.40 -4.08
C GLN A 175 -1.50 18.69 -4.05
N LYS A 176 -2.19 18.99 -5.15
CA LYS A 176 -3.05 20.17 -5.28
C LYS A 176 -4.29 20.00 -4.40
N ASP A 177 -4.96 18.87 -4.52
CA ASP A 177 -6.23 18.62 -3.82
C ASP A 177 -6.02 18.53 -2.30
N VAL A 178 -4.94 17.88 -1.86
CA VAL A 178 -4.54 17.89 -0.45
C VAL A 178 -4.26 19.32 0.01
N ALA A 179 -3.51 20.13 -0.76
CA ALA A 179 -3.25 21.50 -0.37
C ALA A 179 -4.53 22.35 -0.27
N GLU A 180 -5.50 22.12 -1.16
CA GLU A 180 -6.79 22.79 -1.14
C GLU A 180 -7.64 22.38 0.06
N TYR A 181 -7.67 21.09 0.39
CA TYR A 181 -8.35 20.56 1.58
C TYR A 181 -7.85 21.21 2.88
N PHE A 182 -6.53 21.30 3.07
CA PHE A 182 -5.95 21.96 4.24
C PHE A 182 -6.18 23.48 4.26
N LYS A 183 -6.34 24.11 3.09
CA LYS A 183 -6.69 25.53 2.99
C LYS A 183 -8.14 25.78 3.38
N THR A 184 -9.08 24.89 3.09
CA THR A 184 -10.51 25.06 3.40
C THR A 184 -10.88 24.54 4.79
N CYS A 185 -10.04 23.71 5.41
CA CYS A 185 -10.28 23.19 6.76
C CYS A 185 -10.21 24.28 7.84
N GLU A 186 -11.34 24.55 8.51
CA GLU A 186 -11.40 25.53 9.61
C GLU A 186 -10.45 25.22 10.76
N ARG A 187 -10.28 23.92 11.11
CA ARG A 187 -9.40 23.51 12.21
C ARG A 187 -7.95 23.88 11.89
N CYS A 188 -7.50 23.61 10.68
CA CYS A 188 -6.17 23.98 10.20
C CYS A 188 -5.99 25.50 10.11
N GLN A 189 -6.99 26.22 9.59
CA GLN A 189 -6.94 27.68 9.52
C GLN A 189 -6.83 28.33 10.90
N LYS A 190 -7.60 27.85 11.89
CA LYS A 190 -7.56 28.35 13.28
C LYS A 190 -6.21 28.09 13.94
N ALA A 191 -5.63 26.90 13.73
CA ALA A 191 -4.30 26.57 14.22
C ALA A 191 -3.23 27.51 13.64
N ASN A 192 -3.22 27.74 12.33
CA ASN A 192 -2.23 28.60 11.67
C ASN A 192 -2.31 30.06 12.13
N LYS A 193 -3.52 30.61 12.33
CA LYS A 193 -3.72 31.98 12.83
C LYS A 193 -3.23 32.19 14.27
N SER A 194 -3.19 31.13 15.08
CA SER A 194 -2.71 31.22 16.46
C SER A 194 -1.19 31.38 16.56
N THR A 195 -0.45 30.91 15.54
CA THR A 195 1.02 30.95 15.49
C THR A 195 1.56 32.30 15.04
N GLU A 196 0.80 33.08 14.28
CA GLU A 196 1.20 34.42 13.80
C GLU A 196 1.17 35.51 14.88
N LYS A 197 0.54 35.27 16.03
CA LYS A 197 0.45 36.25 17.14
C LYS A 197 1.60 36.18 18.16
N ARG A 198 2.72 35.55 17.83
CA ARG A 198 3.85 35.32 18.76
C ARG A 198 5.21 35.81 18.26
N LEU A 199 5.20 36.86 17.43
CA LEU A 199 6.38 37.66 17.09
C LEU A 199 6.24 39.06 17.68
#